data_AF-A0A660WS87-F1
#
_entry.id   AF-A0A660WS87-F1
#
_cell.length_a   1.000
_cell.length_b   1.000
_cell.length_c   1.000
_cell.angle_alpha   90.00
_cell.angle_beta   90.00
_cell.angle_gamma   90.00
#
_symmetry.space_group_name_H-M   'P 1'
#
loop_
_entity.id
_entity.type
_entity.pdbx_description
1 polymer ?
#
loop_
_entity_poly.entity_id
_entity_poly.type
_entity_poly.pdbx_seq_one_letter_code
_entity_poly.pdbx_strand_id
1 'polypeptide(L)'
;MSKWAFFKRTFFILFFLCISSFSSFASSISDYLDKILFSDLQLQAVTVDMYLYIGWFPEKKEWMREASQKAINDLEELASFVKESNPPESLVNLKEEFLKLIDKLKEIYQGIEKKDEKEIEKEFTLFTNLYNAFIDDLKKALKDREFVKLPEDFKQIDQETKLIKNKEDKNLYLKALRFMKEKHFKKAYEILSQLKDKYKDTAFSDCIMLKISDCWLMSSSDMEDENGFLREEKGIKILEDIINSKRYSPVLFEAFYKWRTSTQAFYYGMSNMSRIPNKMYNQKRWQLIKLIKKYLRIHPQDIWAKRQIDLLLSLPNIERGGSFGNSNLAHWGVFFVDLDKKAEEISPSEKK
;
A
#
# COMPACT_ATOMS: atom_id res chain seq x y z
N MET A 1 -16.92 -26.40 14.80
CA MET A 1 -15.95 -25.29 14.93
C MET A 1 -15.08 -25.30 13.69
N SER A 2 -15.14 -24.27 12.85
CA SER A 2 -14.56 -24.35 11.50
C SER A 2 -13.03 -24.26 11.57
N LYS A 3 -12.37 -24.99 10.66
CA LYS A 3 -10.91 -25.09 10.39
C LYS A 3 -10.19 -23.74 10.11
N TRP A 4 -10.79 -22.61 10.47
CA TRP A 4 -10.50 -21.27 9.93
C TRP A 4 -10.19 -20.21 10.98
N ALA A 5 -10.24 -20.55 12.27
CA ALA A 5 -9.94 -19.61 13.35
C ALA A 5 -8.43 -19.39 13.56
N PHE A 6 -7.58 -20.33 13.10
CA PHE A 6 -6.15 -20.33 13.40
C PHE A 6 -5.38 -19.29 12.56
N PHE A 7 -5.54 -19.29 11.23
CA PHE A 7 -4.86 -18.32 10.35
C PHE A 7 -5.29 -16.86 10.57
N LYS A 8 -6.49 -16.62 11.12
CA LYS A 8 -6.99 -15.27 11.38
C LYS A 8 -6.37 -14.59 12.62
N ARG A 9 -5.86 -15.37 13.58
CA ARG A 9 -5.43 -14.81 14.88
C ARG A 9 -4.00 -14.26 14.89
N THR A 10 -3.20 -14.55 13.88
CA THR A 10 -1.74 -14.43 14.01
C THR A 10 -1.16 -13.09 13.57
N PHE A 11 -1.88 -12.22 12.85
CA PHE A 11 -1.21 -11.10 12.12
C PHE A 11 -1.87 -9.71 12.19
N PHE A 12 -2.73 -9.44 13.18
CA PHE A 12 -3.29 -8.09 13.38
C PHE A 12 -2.47 -7.28 14.39
N ILE A 13 -1.47 -6.50 13.94
CA ILE A 13 -0.90 -5.41 14.74
C ILE A 13 -0.64 -4.18 13.86
N LEU A 14 -1.51 -3.17 13.98
CA LEU A 14 -1.34 -1.81 13.46
C LEU A 14 -0.66 -0.95 14.55
N PHE A 15 0.35 -0.16 14.17
CA PHE A 15 1.15 0.66 15.10
C PHE A 15 1.02 2.17 14.81
N PHE A 16 0.92 2.95 15.89
CA PHE A 16 1.08 4.41 15.93
C PHE A 16 2.09 4.74 17.03
N LEU A 17 3.19 5.44 16.72
CA LEU A 17 4.04 6.08 17.74
C LEU A 17 4.70 7.37 17.20
N CYS A 18 5.06 8.23 18.15
CA CYS A 18 5.28 9.67 18.03
C CYS A 18 6.57 10.06 18.81
N ILE A 19 7.28 11.13 18.36
CA ILE A 19 8.34 11.94 19.07
C ILE A 19 9.77 11.31 19.00
N SER A 20 10.92 12.00 18.88
CA SER A 20 11.39 13.34 18.42
C SER A 20 12.92 13.24 18.14
N SER A 21 13.55 14.33 17.73
CA SER A 21 14.67 14.40 16.78
C SER A 21 16.14 14.32 17.24
N PHE A 22 17.05 13.80 16.39
CA PHE A 22 18.44 14.25 16.14
C PHE A 22 19.11 13.66 14.84
N SER A 23 20.18 14.33 14.38
CA SER A 23 20.63 14.54 13.00
C SER A 23 21.72 13.60 12.40
N SER A 24 21.78 13.61 11.05
CA SER A 24 22.82 13.15 10.09
C SER A 24 23.26 11.67 10.07
N PHE A 25 23.49 11.01 11.22
CA PHE A 25 23.63 9.54 11.31
C PHE A 25 22.28 8.84 11.03
N ALA A 26 21.19 9.57 11.29
CA ALA A 26 19.82 9.17 11.02
C ALA A 26 19.54 8.86 9.54
N SER A 27 20.33 9.38 8.59
CA SER A 27 20.06 9.18 7.15
C SER A 27 20.37 7.75 6.68
N SER A 28 21.51 7.17 7.07
CA SER A 28 21.88 5.79 6.71
C SER A 28 21.05 4.76 7.47
N ILE A 29 20.75 5.03 8.76
CA ILE A 29 19.85 4.22 9.59
C ILE A 29 18.44 4.22 9.00
N SER A 30 17.84 5.39 8.75
CA SER A 30 16.50 5.47 8.16
C SER A 30 16.45 4.84 6.78
N ASP A 31 17.46 5.05 5.94
CA ASP A 31 17.51 4.42 4.62
C ASP A 31 17.57 2.89 4.69
N TYR A 32 18.28 2.35 5.69
CA TYR A 32 18.34 0.92 5.92
C TYR A 32 17.02 0.38 6.47
N LEU A 33 16.43 1.03 7.47
CA LEU A 33 15.14 0.65 8.04
C LEU A 33 14.02 0.65 7.00
N ASP A 34 14.02 1.62 6.07
CA ASP A 34 13.07 1.63 4.94
C ASP A 34 13.24 0.39 4.04
N LYS A 35 14.48 -0.09 3.82
CA LYS A 35 14.74 -1.32 3.07
C LYS A 35 14.25 -2.55 3.83
N ILE A 36 14.43 -2.61 5.14
CA ILE A 36 13.93 -3.71 5.97
C ILE A 36 12.41 -3.74 5.98
N LEU A 37 11.74 -2.60 6.18
CA LEU A 37 10.28 -2.49 6.09
C LEU A 37 9.76 -2.90 4.72
N PHE A 38 10.43 -2.49 3.64
CA PHE A 38 10.11 -2.95 2.30
C PHE A 38 10.31 -4.46 2.12
N SER A 39 11.39 -5.01 2.70
CA SER A 39 11.68 -6.44 2.61
C SER A 39 10.64 -7.26 3.35
N ASP A 40 10.19 -6.80 4.52
CA ASP A 40 9.11 -7.41 5.29
C ASP A 40 7.80 -7.45 4.50
N LEU A 41 7.45 -6.38 3.78
CA LEU A 41 6.31 -6.36 2.86
C LEU A 41 6.44 -7.42 1.74
N GLN A 42 7.65 -7.72 1.26
CA GLN A 42 7.86 -8.79 0.27
C GLN A 42 7.73 -10.18 0.90
N LEU A 43 8.28 -10.38 2.11
CA LEU A 43 8.13 -11.61 2.88
C LEU A 43 6.64 -11.94 3.09
N GLN A 44 5.87 -10.96 3.56
CA GLN A 44 4.42 -11.08 3.74
C GLN A 44 3.68 -11.36 2.43
N ALA A 45 4.12 -10.77 1.30
CA ALA A 45 3.51 -11.01 0.00
C ALA A 45 3.64 -12.49 -0.43
N VAL A 46 4.81 -13.09 -0.21
CA VAL A 46 5.03 -14.52 -0.46
C VAL A 46 4.11 -15.38 0.41
N THR A 47 4.01 -15.05 1.70
CA THR A 47 3.15 -15.78 2.63
C THR A 47 1.67 -15.71 2.24
N VAL A 48 1.17 -14.53 1.84
CA VAL A 48 -0.22 -14.34 1.37
C VAL A 48 -0.51 -15.12 0.08
N ASP A 49 0.45 -15.22 -0.83
CA ASP A 49 0.32 -16.05 -2.03
C ASP A 49 0.20 -17.53 -1.66
N MET A 50 1.04 -18.02 -0.76
CA MET A 50 1.01 -19.42 -0.30
C MET A 50 -0.25 -19.79 0.48
N TYR A 51 -0.83 -18.84 1.23
CA TYR A 51 -2.06 -19.07 1.97
C TYR A 51 -3.22 -19.53 1.09
N LEU A 52 -3.30 -19.10 -0.18
CA LEU A 52 -4.33 -19.61 -1.10
C LEU A 52 -4.32 -21.14 -1.17
N TYR A 53 -3.14 -21.73 -1.31
CA TYR A 53 -3.00 -23.17 -1.48
C TYR A 53 -3.09 -23.92 -0.16
N ILE A 54 -2.50 -23.37 0.90
CA ILE A 54 -2.49 -24.01 2.22
C ILE A 54 -3.89 -23.99 2.86
N GLY A 55 -4.62 -22.88 2.74
CA GLY A 55 -5.91 -22.71 3.42
C GLY A 55 -7.15 -22.94 2.55
N TRP A 56 -7.11 -22.63 1.25
CA TRP A 56 -8.30 -22.61 0.38
C TRP A 56 -8.30 -23.73 -0.65
N PHE A 57 -7.12 -24.25 -1.02
CA PHE A 57 -6.96 -25.39 -1.93
C PHE A 57 -6.00 -26.48 -1.41
N PRO A 58 -6.12 -26.94 -0.15
CA PRO A 58 -5.17 -27.89 0.44
C PRO A 58 -5.11 -29.24 -0.29
N GLU A 59 -6.18 -29.60 -1.01
CA GLU A 59 -6.27 -30.79 -1.82
C GLU A 59 -5.56 -30.69 -3.18
N LYS A 60 -5.26 -29.46 -3.64
CA LYS A 60 -4.59 -29.21 -4.93
C LYS A 60 -3.07 -29.30 -4.79
N LYS A 61 -2.56 -30.50 -4.49
CA LYS A 61 -1.14 -30.75 -4.21
C LYS A 61 -0.18 -30.30 -5.33
N GLU A 62 -0.57 -30.52 -6.58
CA GLU A 62 0.22 -30.05 -7.73
C GLU A 62 0.32 -28.52 -7.79
N TRP A 63 -0.78 -27.81 -7.57
CA TRP A 63 -0.77 -26.35 -7.53
C TRP A 63 0.03 -25.82 -6.34
N MET A 64 -0.07 -26.48 -5.19
CA MET A 64 0.71 -26.16 -4.00
C MET A 64 2.21 -26.33 -4.24
N ARG A 65 2.63 -27.37 -4.98
CA ARG A 65 4.02 -27.62 -5.37
C ARG A 65 4.56 -26.54 -6.31
N GLU A 66 3.79 -26.14 -7.32
CA GLU A 66 4.18 -25.05 -8.22
C GLU A 66 4.29 -23.71 -7.47
N ALA A 67 3.33 -23.43 -6.61
CA ALA A 67 3.32 -22.22 -5.80
C ALA A 67 4.47 -22.17 -4.79
N SER A 68 4.80 -23.30 -4.15
CA SER A 68 5.91 -23.38 -3.20
C SER A 68 7.25 -23.19 -3.89
N GLN A 69 7.44 -23.73 -5.10
CA GLN A 69 8.65 -23.48 -5.89
C GLN A 69 8.78 -21.99 -6.25
N LYS A 70 7.68 -21.35 -6.68
CA LYS A 70 7.67 -19.90 -6.92
C LYS A 70 8.00 -19.13 -5.63
N ALA A 71 7.40 -19.50 -4.50
CA ALA A 71 7.64 -18.86 -3.21
C ALA A 71 9.12 -18.95 -2.79
N ILE A 72 9.75 -20.11 -2.97
CA ILE A 72 11.18 -20.32 -2.70
C ILE A 72 12.04 -19.41 -3.59
N ASN A 73 11.74 -19.32 -4.88
CA ASN A 73 12.46 -18.43 -5.80
C ASN A 73 12.31 -16.95 -5.41
N ASP A 74 11.08 -16.52 -5.06
CA ASP A 74 10.82 -15.15 -4.59
C ASP A 74 11.57 -14.85 -3.28
N LEU A 75 11.68 -15.82 -2.38
CA LEU A 75 12.46 -15.72 -1.13
C LEU A 75 13.97 -15.66 -1.39
N GLU A 76 14.48 -16.33 -2.42
CA GLU A 76 15.89 -16.25 -2.82
C GLU A 76 16.26 -14.89 -3.42
N GLU A 77 15.38 -14.32 -4.24
CA GLU A 77 15.51 -12.95 -4.73
C GLU A 77 15.52 -11.96 -3.55
N LEU A 78 14.61 -12.14 -2.59
CA LEU A 78 14.54 -11.30 -1.39
C LEU A 78 15.79 -11.44 -0.52
N ALA A 79 16.27 -12.67 -0.29
CA ALA A 79 17.50 -12.92 0.47
C ALA A 79 18.70 -12.23 -0.18
N SER A 80 18.80 -12.28 -1.51
CA SER A 80 19.88 -11.61 -2.25
C SER A 80 19.82 -10.11 -2.07
N PHE A 81 18.64 -9.50 -2.21
CA PHE A 81 18.43 -8.07 -1.96
C PHE A 81 18.83 -7.65 -0.54
N VAL A 82 18.49 -8.46 0.48
CA VAL A 82 18.86 -8.19 1.87
C VAL A 82 20.35 -8.40 2.10
N LYS A 83 20.97 -9.44 1.53
CA LYS A 83 22.41 -9.71 1.66
C LYS A 83 23.26 -8.58 1.09
N GLU A 84 22.87 -8.03 -0.06
CA GLU A 84 23.53 -6.88 -0.71
C GLU A 84 23.34 -5.55 0.05
N SER A 85 22.43 -5.51 1.03
CA SER A 85 22.25 -4.33 1.87
C SER A 85 23.37 -4.21 2.91
N ASN A 86 23.92 -3.00 3.06
CA ASN A 86 24.95 -2.66 4.04
C ASN A 86 24.29 -1.99 5.27
N PRO A 87 24.01 -2.74 6.34
CA PRO A 87 23.48 -2.16 7.58
C PRO A 87 24.54 -1.31 8.28
N PRO A 88 24.13 -0.23 8.96
CA PRO A 88 24.91 0.31 10.08
C PRO A 88 25.19 -0.77 11.12
N GLU A 89 26.30 -0.66 11.86
CA GLU A 89 26.73 -1.67 12.86
C GLU A 89 25.61 -2.03 13.86
N SER A 90 24.85 -1.04 14.32
CA SER A 90 23.73 -1.23 15.25
C SER A 90 22.56 -2.05 14.69
N LEU A 91 22.49 -2.26 13.37
CA LEU A 91 21.39 -2.97 12.70
C LEU A 91 21.83 -4.28 12.03
N VAL A 92 23.08 -4.72 12.24
CA VAL A 92 23.58 -6.00 11.71
C VAL A 92 22.73 -7.17 12.20
N ASN A 93 22.41 -7.22 13.50
CA ASN A 93 21.59 -8.31 14.05
C ASN A 93 20.20 -8.38 13.42
N LEU A 94 19.57 -7.23 13.17
CA LEU A 94 18.27 -7.15 12.53
C LEU A 94 18.29 -7.73 11.10
N LYS A 95 19.39 -7.50 10.36
CA LYS A 95 19.61 -8.14 9.05
C LYS A 95 19.65 -9.66 9.17
N GLU A 96 20.46 -10.17 10.09
CA GLU A 96 20.67 -11.61 10.27
C GLU A 96 19.39 -12.32 10.74
N GLU A 97 18.62 -11.69 11.62
CA GLU A 97 17.30 -12.18 12.02
C GLU A 97 16.32 -12.24 10.86
N PHE A 98 16.30 -11.20 10.00
CA PHE A 98 15.45 -11.21 8.83
C PHE A 98 15.84 -12.31 7.82
N LEU A 99 17.15 -12.53 7.62
CA LEU A 99 17.63 -13.63 6.78
C LEU A 99 17.22 -15.00 7.34
N LYS A 100 17.26 -15.18 8.67
CA LYS A 100 16.76 -16.41 9.33
C LYS A 100 15.26 -16.62 9.08
N LEU A 101 14.45 -15.56 9.04
CA LEU A 101 13.02 -15.68 8.70
C LEU A 101 12.83 -16.18 7.27
N ILE A 102 13.60 -15.64 6.32
CA ILE A 102 13.57 -16.07 4.93
C ILE A 102 13.94 -17.55 4.81
N ASP A 103 15.08 -17.94 5.40
CA ASP A 103 15.54 -19.33 5.38
C ASP A 103 14.50 -20.26 6.02
N LYS A 104 13.86 -19.84 7.12
CA LYS A 104 12.80 -20.63 7.75
C LYS A 104 11.58 -20.81 6.85
N LEU A 105 11.12 -19.79 6.14
CA LEU A 105 10.01 -19.95 5.19
C LEU A 105 10.39 -20.86 4.02
N LYS A 106 11.63 -20.78 3.52
CA LYS A 106 12.11 -21.69 2.47
C LYS A 106 12.04 -23.15 2.94
N GLU A 107 12.49 -23.44 4.16
CA GLU A 107 12.37 -24.77 4.76
C GLU A 107 10.91 -25.24 4.86
N ILE A 108 10.01 -24.35 5.26
CA ILE A 108 8.58 -24.66 5.38
C ILE A 108 8.00 -25.04 4.03
N TYR A 109 8.29 -24.23 3.00
CA TYR A 109 7.76 -24.42 1.65
C TYR A 109 8.41 -25.59 0.90
N GLN A 110 9.60 -26.02 1.29
CA GLN A 110 10.25 -27.18 0.71
C GLN A 110 9.42 -28.45 0.95
N GLY A 111 8.85 -28.99 -0.13
CA GLY A 111 8.03 -30.20 -0.07
C GLY A 111 6.73 -30.05 0.72
N ILE A 112 6.23 -28.82 0.90
CA ILE A 112 5.03 -28.55 1.70
C ILE A 112 3.79 -29.31 1.22
N GLU A 113 3.73 -29.65 -0.07
CA GLU A 113 2.63 -30.45 -0.63
C GLU A 113 2.54 -31.86 -0.02
N LYS A 114 3.66 -32.39 0.50
CA LYS A 114 3.74 -33.73 1.10
C LYS A 114 3.45 -33.73 2.60
N LYS A 115 3.43 -32.57 3.24
CA LYS A 115 3.20 -32.41 4.68
C LYS A 115 1.71 -32.47 5.00
N ASP A 116 1.38 -33.00 6.18
CA ASP A 116 0.02 -32.93 6.71
C ASP A 116 -0.27 -31.58 7.39
N GLU A 117 -1.54 -31.33 7.71
CA GLU A 117 -2.01 -30.07 8.31
C GLU A 117 -1.33 -29.77 9.66
N LYS A 118 -1.06 -30.80 10.48
CA LYS A 118 -0.46 -30.63 11.81
C LYS A 118 1.03 -30.32 11.70
N GLU A 119 1.72 -30.94 10.76
CA GLU A 119 3.12 -30.63 10.46
C GLU A 119 3.27 -29.18 10.00
N ILE A 120 2.43 -28.74 9.05
CA ILE A 120 2.40 -27.37 8.56
C ILE A 120 2.11 -26.40 9.71
N GLU A 121 1.09 -26.67 10.53
CA GLU A 121 0.72 -25.83 11.69
C GLU A 121 1.89 -25.67 12.68
N LYS A 122 2.57 -26.77 13.01
CA LYS A 122 3.73 -26.77 13.91
C LYS A 122 4.85 -25.89 13.36
N GLU A 123 5.17 -26.02 12.08
CA GLU A 123 6.25 -25.23 11.48
C GLU A 123 5.90 -23.73 11.39
N PHE A 124 4.67 -23.38 11.04
CA PHE A 124 4.21 -21.98 11.03
C PHE A 124 4.13 -21.38 12.43
N THR A 125 3.85 -22.18 13.46
CA THR A 125 3.95 -21.73 14.86
C THR A 125 5.38 -21.34 15.22
N LEU A 126 6.36 -22.16 14.83
CA LEU A 126 7.77 -21.84 15.03
C LEU A 126 8.19 -20.58 14.26
N PHE A 127 7.77 -20.46 12.99
CA PHE A 127 8.01 -19.26 12.19
C PHE A 127 7.40 -18.00 12.83
N THR A 128 6.17 -18.10 13.34
CA THR A 128 5.48 -16.99 14.00
C THR A 128 6.26 -16.49 15.22
N ASN A 129 6.81 -17.39 16.03
CA ASN A 129 7.62 -17.01 17.19
C ASN A 129 8.89 -16.25 16.77
N LEU A 130 9.56 -16.71 15.71
CA LEU A 130 10.73 -16.01 15.15
C LEU A 130 10.33 -14.64 14.59
N TYR A 131 9.20 -14.57 13.87
CA TYR A 131 8.70 -13.33 13.28
C TYR A 131 8.35 -12.30 14.36
N ASN A 132 7.69 -12.73 15.45
CA ASN A 132 7.37 -11.84 16.56
C ASN A 132 8.62 -11.27 17.24
N ALA A 133 9.67 -12.09 17.42
CA ALA A 133 10.94 -11.62 17.96
C ALA A 133 11.58 -10.56 17.03
N PHE A 134 11.66 -10.84 15.74
CA PHE A 134 12.14 -9.88 14.73
C PHE A 134 11.33 -8.58 14.75
N ILE A 135 10.01 -8.66 14.86
CA ILE A 135 9.14 -7.48 14.91
C ILE A 135 9.41 -6.65 16.17
N ASP A 136 9.66 -7.28 17.32
CA ASP A 136 9.98 -6.55 18.54
C ASP A 136 11.33 -5.84 18.46
N ASP A 137 12.33 -6.45 17.80
CA ASP A 137 13.62 -5.82 17.57
C ASP A 137 13.56 -4.73 16.49
N LEU A 138 12.77 -4.94 15.43
CA LEU A 138 12.44 -3.90 14.45
C LEU A 138 11.76 -2.70 15.13
N LYS A 139 10.79 -2.93 16.02
CA LYS A 139 10.14 -1.85 16.78
C LYS A 139 11.14 -1.07 17.62
N LYS A 140 12.09 -1.75 18.28
CA LYS A 140 13.15 -1.07 19.05
C LYS A 140 14.00 -0.20 18.12
N ALA A 141 14.45 -0.73 16.99
CA ALA A 141 15.22 0.02 16.01
C ALA A 141 14.44 1.21 15.40
N LEU A 142 13.12 1.08 15.25
CA LEU A 142 12.26 2.15 14.76
C LEU A 142 11.97 3.24 15.80
N LYS A 143 12.19 3.01 17.11
CA LYS A 143 12.04 4.08 18.12
C LYS A 143 13.02 5.21 17.88
N ASP A 144 14.19 4.89 17.35
CA ASP A 144 15.24 5.85 17.03
C ASP A 144 15.03 6.50 15.64
N ARG A 145 14.01 6.04 14.89
CA ARG A 145 13.60 6.65 13.61
C ARG A 145 12.64 7.80 13.89
N GLU A 146 13.05 9.01 13.52
CA GLU A 146 12.17 10.17 13.52
C GLU A 146 11.01 9.98 12.53
N PHE A 147 9.81 9.70 13.04
CA PHE A 147 8.60 9.80 12.24
C PHE A 147 8.22 11.27 12.07
N VAL A 148 7.97 11.66 10.82
CA VAL A 148 7.53 13.02 10.53
C VAL A 148 6.09 13.20 10.99
N LYS A 149 5.92 13.97 12.06
CA LYS A 149 4.60 14.46 12.48
C LYS A 149 4.16 15.57 11.56
N LEU A 150 2.96 15.44 11.00
CA LEU A 150 2.31 16.54 10.31
C LEU A 150 1.70 17.50 11.34
N PRO A 151 1.61 18.80 11.02
CA PRO A 151 0.78 19.74 11.78
C PRO A 151 -0.66 19.25 11.93
N GLU A 152 -1.31 19.55 13.04
CA GLU A 152 -2.70 19.14 13.31
C GLU A 152 -3.68 19.71 12.25
N ASP A 153 -3.39 20.89 11.72
CA ASP A 153 -4.18 21.56 10.69
C ASP A 153 -3.77 21.18 9.26
N PHE A 154 -2.89 20.19 9.09
CA PHE A 154 -2.40 19.78 7.77
C PHE A 154 -3.55 19.32 6.88
N LYS A 155 -3.67 19.94 5.70
CA LYS A 155 -4.55 19.47 4.63
C LYS A 155 -3.74 19.22 3.37
N GLN A 156 -3.92 18.04 2.78
CA GLN A 156 -3.25 17.68 1.52
C GLN A 156 -3.59 18.69 0.40
N ILE A 157 -4.83 19.18 0.35
CA ILE A 157 -5.26 20.19 -0.63
C ILE A 157 -4.42 21.48 -0.59
N ASP A 158 -3.85 21.83 0.56
CA ASP A 158 -2.96 22.98 0.67
C ASP A 158 -1.62 22.72 -0.03
N GLN A 159 -1.14 21.47 -0.05
CA GLN A 159 0.04 21.09 -0.81
C GLN A 159 -0.22 21.10 -2.31
N GLU A 160 -1.40 20.66 -2.74
CA GLU A 160 -1.82 20.70 -4.14
C GLU A 160 -1.97 22.16 -4.63
N THR A 161 -2.68 23.00 -3.87
CA THR A 161 -2.98 24.38 -4.30
C THR A 161 -1.77 25.32 -4.23
N LYS A 162 -0.71 25.00 -3.48
CA LYS A 162 0.57 25.73 -3.53
C LYS A 162 1.25 25.64 -4.89
N LEU A 163 0.95 24.61 -5.69
CA LEU A 163 1.50 24.43 -7.03
C LEU A 163 0.81 25.33 -8.07
N ILE A 164 -0.31 25.97 -7.72
CA ILE A 164 -1.11 26.81 -8.60
C ILE A 164 -0.72 28.27 -8.40
N LYS A 165 -0.05 28.87 -9.38
CA LYS A 165 0.34 30.29 -9.32
C LYS A 165 -0.81 31.23 -9.69
N ASN A 166 -1.66 30.83 -10.63
CA ASN A 166 -2.76 31.67 -11.12
C ASN A 166 -3.99 31.55 -10.19
N LYS A 167 -4.53 32.70 -9.76
CA LYS A 167 -5.66 32.78 -8.82
C LYS A 167 -6.97 32.25 -9.43
N GLU A 168 -7.22 32.48 -10.71
CA GLU A 168 -8.42 32.01 -11.41
C GLU A 168 -8.38 30.49 -11.56
N ASP A 169 -7.25 29.91 -11.96
CA ASP A 169 -7.07 28.47 -12.03
C ASP A 169 -7.27 27.81 -10.67
N LYS A 170 -6.76 28.42 -9.60
CA LYS A 170 -6.97 27.94 -8.24
C LYS A 170 -8.45 27.93 -7.87
N ASN A 171 -9.20 28.97 -8.23
CA ASN A 171 -10.65 29.02 -8.02
C ASN A 171 -11.40 27.96 -8.84
N LEU A 172 -10.99 27.72 -10.09
CA LEU A 172 -11.55 26.67 -10.93
C LEU A 172 -11.30 25.28 -10.34
N TYR A 173 -10.07 25.01 -9.88
CA TYR A 173 -9.73 23.75 -9.24
C TYR A 173 -10.57 23.50 -7.98
N LEU A 174 -10.66 24.50 -7.09
CA LEU A 174 -11.50 24.41 -5.88
C LEU A 174 -12.99 24.24 -6.21
N LYS A 175 -13.48 24.89 -7.28
CA LYS A 175 -14.86 24.71 -7.78
C LYS A 175 -15.10 23.27 -8.24
N ALA A 176 -14.16 22.67 -8.95
CA ALA A 176 -14.25 21.27 -9.37
C ALA A 176 -14.32 20.32 -8.17
N LEU A 177 -13.48 20.53 -7.15
CA LEU A 177 -13.51 19.73 -5.92
C LEU A 177 -14.84 19.83 -5.17
N ARG A 178 -15.45 21.02 -5.15
CA ARG A 178 -16.79 21.19 -4.58
C ARG A 178 -17.83 20.37 -5.35
N PHE A 179 -17.80 20.40 -6.68
CA PHE A 179 -18.68 19.56 -7.49
C PHE A 179 -18.48 18.06 -7.24
N MET A 180 -17.25 17.60 -7.05
CA MET A 180 -16.99 16.20 -6.67
C MET A 180 -17.62 15.84 -5.33
N LYS A 181 -17.51 16.72 -4.32
CA LYS A 181 -18.15 16.54 -3.01
C LYS A 181 -19.68 16.45 -3.11
N GLU A 182 -20.27 17.21 -4.03
CA GLU A 182 -21.70 17.22 -4.37
C GLU A 182 -22.10 16.08 -5.33
N LYS A 183 -21.18 15.15 -5.65
CA LYS A 183 -21.38 14.03 -6.60
C LYS A 183 -21.68 14.47 -8.04
N HIS A 184 -21.37 15.71 -8.40
CA HIS A 184 -21.47 16.26 -9.76
C HIS A 184 -20.19 16.00 -10.57
N PHE A 185 -19.83 14.72 -10.76
CA PHE A 185 -18.54 14.31 -11.33
C PHE A 185 -18.31 14.78 -12.78
N LYS A 186 -19.36 14.82 -13.62
CA LYS A 186 -19.24 15.32 -15.00
C LYS A 186 -18.82 16.80 -15.06
N LYS A 187 -19.47 17.65 -14.25
CA LYS A 187 -19.12 19.08 -14.16
C LYS A 187 -17.70 19.30 -13.62
N ALA A 188 -17.28 18.49 -12.64
CA ALA A 188 -15.91 18.52 -12.14
C ALA A 188 -14.91 18.12 -13.23
N TYR A 189 -15.19 17.03 -13.96
CA TYR A 189 -14.35 16.54 -15.05
C TYR A 189 -14.16 17.57 -16.17
N GLU A 190 -15.21 18.27 -16.58
CA GLU A 190 -15.13 19.32 -17.61
C GLU A 190 -14.16 20.44 -17.22
N ILE A 191 -14.22 20.92 -15.97
CA ILE A 191 -13.31 21.94 -15.45
C ILE A 191 -11.88 21.39 -15.34
N LEU A 192 -11.71 20.19 -14.79
CA LEU A 192 -10.40 19.58 -14.60
C LEU A 192 -9.70 19.29 -15.92
N SER A 193 -10.46 18.88 -16.95
CA SER A 193 -9.90 18.61 -18.28
C SER A 193 -9.33 19.87 -18.93
N GLN A 194 -9.98 21.03 -18.76
CA GLN A 194 -9.44 22.31 -19.22
C GLN A 194 -8.14 22.69 -18.50
N LEU A 195 -8.06 22.43 -17.19
CA LEU A 195 -6.85 22.69 -16.40
C LEU A 195 -5.71 21.72 -16.76
N LYS A 196 -6.02 20.46 -17.07
CA LYS A 196 -5.03 19.41 -17.38
C LYS A 196 -4.08 19.85 -18.49
N ASP A 197 -4.62 20.37 -19.60
CA ASP A 197 -3.80 20.75 -20.76
C ASP A 197 -2.88 21.94 -20.45
N LYS A 198 -3.37 22.89 -19.66
CA LYS A 198 -2.61 24.09 -19.24
C LYS A 198 -1.41 23.76 -18.36
N TYR A 199 -1.54 22.73 -17.51
CA TYR A 199 -0.54 22.35 -16.52
C TYR A 199 0.26 21.10 -16.91
N LYS A 200 0.21 20.69 -18.19
CA LYS A 200 0.93 19.54 -18.71
C LYS A 200 2.40 19.55 -18.28
N ASP A 201 2.92 18.37 -17.96
CA ASP A 201 4.31 18.16 -17.54
C ASP A 201 4.73 18.85 -16.23
N THR A 202 3.78 19.33 -15.43
CA THR A 202 4.02 19.85 -14.07
C THR A 202 3.54 18.87 -12.98
N ALA A 203 4.03 19.02 -11.75
CA ALA A 203 3.54 18.24 -10.61
C ALA A 203 2.04 18.48 -10.31
N PHE A 204 1.51 19.67 -10.67
CA PHE A 204 0.09 19.96 -10.53
C PHE A 204 -0.79 19.20 -11.54
N SER A 205 -0.22 18.82 -12.70
CA SER A 205 -0.88 17.92 -13.64
C SER A 205 -1.29 16.62 -12.97
N ASP A 206 -0.41 16.06 -12.11
CA ASP A 206 -0.67 14.80 -11.42
C ASP A 206 -1.81 14.97 -10.39
N CYS A 207 -1.90 16.14 -9.73
CA CYS A 207 -3.02 16.48 -8.86
C CYS A 207 -4.35 16.55 -9.63
N ILE A 208 -4.37 17.23 -10.78
CA ILE A 208 -5.55 17.30 -11.65
C ILE A 208 -5.94 15.90 -12.13
N MET A 209 -4.98 15.11 -12.61
CA MET A 209 -5.20 13.76 -13.11
C MET A 209 -5.77 12.83 -12.04
N LEU A 210 -5.32 12.93 -10.78
CA LEU A 210 -5.90 12.18 -9.68
C LEU A 210 -7.41 12.46 -9.55
N LYS A 211 -7.81 13.74 -9.60
CA LYS A 211 -9.22 14.12 -9.48
C LYS A 211 -10.03 13.72 -10.71
N ILE A 212 -9.42 13.73 -11.90
CA ILE A 212 -10.03 13.18 -13.12
C ILE A 212 -10.27 11.68 -12.96
N SER A 213 -9.30 10.93 -12.44
CA SER A 213 -9.49 9.50 -12.14
C SER A 213 -10.67 9.28 -11.20
N ASP A 214 -10.77 10.06 -10.13
CA ASP A 214 -11.90 9.96 -9.19
C ASP A 214 -13.24 10.21 -9.88
N CYS A 215 -13.32 11.19 -10.80
CA CYS A 215 -14.54 11.44 -11.58
C CYS A 215 -14.93 10.22 -12.43
N TRP A 216 -13.96 9.52 -13.02
CA TRP A 216 -14.24 8.25 -13.71
C TRP A 216 -14.67 7.17 -12.72
N LEU A 217 -13.90 6.89 -11.68
CA LEU A 217 -14.15 5.76 -10.77
C LEU A 217 -15.44 5.90 -9.94
N MET A 218 -15.92 7.13 -9.69
CA MET A 218 -17.07 7.39 -8.80
C MET A 218 -18.35 7.79 -9.51
N SER A 219 -18.34 8.01 -10.83
CA SER A 219 -19.55 8.41 -11.56
C SER A 219 -20.50 7.23 -11.74
N SER A 220 -21.80 7.47 -11.53
CA SER A 220 -22.83 6.41 -11.56
C SER A 220 -23.34 6.07 -12.96
N SER A 221 -23.25 6.99 -13.94
CA SER A 221 -23.82 6.78 -15.30
C SER A 221 -23.49 7.90 -16.29
N ASP A 222 -23.35 9.15 -15.85
CA ASP A 222 -23.39 10.33 -16.73
C ASP A 222 -22.10 10.58 -17.55
N MET A 223 -21.09 9.74 -17.35
CA MET A 223 -19.79 9.79 -18.01
C MET A 223 -19.69 8.59 -18.94
N GLU A 224 -20.31 8.70 -20.13
CA GLU A 224 -20.19 7.71 -21.19
C GLU A 224 -18.94 7.96 -22.03
N ASP A 225 -18.27 6.87 -22.43
CA ASP A 225 -17.19 6.92 -23.39
C ASP A 225 -17.70 6.52 -24.77
N GLU A 226 -17.53 7.41 -25.75
CA GLU A 226 -17.83 7.11 -27.16
C GLU A 226 -16.91 6.01 -27.74
N ASN A 227 -15.78 5.70 -27.08
CA ASN A 227 -14.78 4.72 -27.56
C ASN A 227 -14.89 3.32 -26.92
N GLY A 228 -15.93 3.03 -26.13
CA GLY A 228 -16.20 1.69 -25.62
C GLY A 228 -15.26 1.15 -24.53
N PHE A 229 -14.38 1.96 -23.93
CA PHE A 229 -13.63 1.53 -22.75
C PHE A 229 -14.51 1.53 -21.50
N LEU A 230 -14.33 0.53 -20.63
CA LEU A 230 -14.95 0.52 -19.31
C LEU A 230 -14.42 1.71 -18.49
N ARG A 231 -15.34 2.45 -17.88
CA ARG A 231 -15.07 3.65 -17.05
C ARG A 231 -13.99 3.40 -16.00
N GLU A 232 -14.03 2.24 -15.34
CA GLU A 232 -13.10 1.83 -14.31
C GLU A 232 -11.67 1.71 -14.84
N GLU A 233 -11.51 1.12 -16.03
CA GLU A 233 -10.22 0.96 -16.70
C GLU A 233 -9.57 2.32 -17.02
N LYS A 234 -10.36 3.31 -17.45
CA LYS A 234 -9.85 4.67 -17.67
C LYS A 234 -9.31 5.30 -16.38
N GLY A 235 -10.08 5.21 -15.29
CA GLY A 235 -9.64 5.71 -13.98
C GLY A 235 -8.35 5.02 -13.52
N ILE A 236 -8.29 3.69 -13.61
CA ILE A 236 -7.11 2.91 -13.23
C ILE A 236 -5.89 3.30 -14.06
N LYS A 237 -6.04 3.46 -15.38
CA LYS A 237 -4.96 3.88 -16.28
C LYS A 237 -4.41 5.25 -15.92
N ILE A 238 -5.28 6.21 -15.60
CA ILE A 238 -4.84 7.55 -15.17
C ILE A 238 -4.03 7.48 -13.86
N LEU A 239 -4.46 6.67 -12.90
CA LEU A 239 -3.69 6.46 -11.67
C LEU A 239 -2.35 5.78 -11.94
N GLU A 240 -2.33 4.81 -12.86
CA GLU A 240 -1.10 4.16 -13.32
C GLU A 240 -0.13 5.16 -13.97
N ASP A 241 -0.63 6.07 -14.80
CA ASP A 241 0.17 7.12 -15.44
C ASP A 241 0.81 8.05 -14.39
N ILE A 242 0.08 8.41 -13.32
CA ILE A 242 0.61 9.22 -12.22
C ILE A 242 1.76 8.50 -11.50
N ILE A 243 1.58 7.23 -11.12
CA ILE A 243 2.60 6.49 -10.36
C ILE A 243 3.81 6.09 -11.21
N ASN A 244 3.63 5.97 -12.54
CA ASN A 244 4.72 5.75 -13.49
C ASN A 244 5.39 7.06 -13.91
N SER A 245 4.82 8.22 -13.54
CA SER A 245 5.44 9.52 -13.80
C SER A 245 6.78 9.56 -13.05
N LYS A 246 7.87 9.87 -13.76
CA LYS A 246 9.22 9.91 -13.18
C LYS A 246 9.47 11.20 -12.37
N ARG A 247 8.41 11.82 -11.86
CA ARG A 247 8.41 13.13 -11.21
C ARG A 247 7.72 13.04 -9.85
N TYR A 248 8.28 13.72 -8.86
CA TYR A 248 7.62 13.85 -7.57
C TYR A 248 6.33 14.70 -7.67
N SER A 249 5.29 14.26 -6.99
CA SER A 249 4.03 14.99 -6.81
C SER A 249 3.50 14.80 -5.39
N PRO A 250 2.76 15.77 -4.80
CA PRO A 250 2.17 15.62 -3.48
C PRO A 250 1.07 14.54 -3.41
N VAL A 251 0.68 13.91 -4.53
CA VAL A 251 -0.41 12.93 -4.57
C VAL A 251 0.04 11.48 -4.80
N LEU A 252 1.35 11.20 -4.79
CA LEU A 252 1.87 9.87 -5.15
C LEU A 252 1.36 8.75 -4.22
N PHE A 253 1.29 8.99 -2.91
CA PHE A 253 0.73 8.02 -1.98
C PHE A 253 -0.75 7.72 -2.27
N GLU A 254 -1.58 8.77 -2.42
CA GLU A 254 -3.01 8.62 -2.69
C GLU A 254 -3.24 7.92 -4.04
N ALA A 255 -2.51 8.32 -5.07
CA ALA A 255 -2.56 7.70 -6.39
C ALA A 255 -2.20 6.21 -6.33
N PHE A 256 -1.12 5.83 -5.62
CA PHE A 256 -0.75 4.43 -5.43
C PHE A 256 -1.83 3.64 -4.69
N TYR A 257 -2.36 4.19 -3.60
CA TYR A 257 -3.35 3.50 -2.78
C TYR A 257 -4.64 3.26 -3.56
N LYS A 258 -5.13 4.28 -4.30
CA LYS A 258 -6.26 4.13 -5.21
C LYS A 258 -5.96 3.17 -6.36
N TRP A 259 -4.80 3.29 -7.01
CA TRP A 259 -4.42 2.43 -8.13
C TRP A 259 -4.43 0.96 -7.71
N ARG A 260 -3.75 0.62 -6.62
CA ARG A 260 -3.69 -0.76 -6.08
C ARG A 260 -5.09 -1.29 -5.79
N THR A 261 -5.91 -0.47 -5.14
CA THR A 261 -7.25 -0.86 -4.67
C THR A 261 -8.20 -1.09 -5.84
N SER A 262 -8.24 -0.18 -6.80
CA SER A 262 -9.07 -0.30 -8.00
C SER A 262 -8.57 -1.40 -8.94
N THR A 263 -7.25 -1.53 -9.11
CA THR A 263 -6.64 -2.62 -9.89
C THR A 263 -7.02 -3.99 -9.32
N GLN A 264 -6.91 -4.16 -8.00
CA GLN A 264 -7.33 -5.40 -7.35
C GLN A 264 -8.82 -5.67 -7.56
N ALA A 265 -9.68 -4.66 -7.35
CA ALA A 265 -11.12 -4.83 -7.48
C ALA A 265 -11.54 -5.21 -8.92
N PHE A 266 -10.98 -4.52 -9.91
CA PHE A 266 -11.40 -4.63 -11.31
C PHE A 266 -10.76 -5.82 -12.04
N TYR A 267 -9.44 -6.00 -11.95
CA TYR A 267 -8.73 -7.01 -12.76
C TYR A 267 -8.56 -8.36 -12.06
N TYR A 268 -8.54 -8.39 -10.73
CA TYR A 268 -8.21 -9.61 -9.97
C TYR A 268 -9.34 -10.11 -9.07
N GLY A 269 -10.28 -9.24 -8.72
CA GLY A 269 -11.41 -9.51 -7.84
C GLY A 269 -11.09 -9.39 -6.35
N MET A 270 -12.14 -9.41 -5.55
CA MET A 270 -12.08 -9.19 -4.09
C MET A 270 -12.33 -10.47 -3.28
N SER A 271 -12.42 -11.65 -3.91
CA SER A 271 -12.60 -12.92 -3.21
C SER A 271 -11.34 -13.34 -2.46
N ASN A 272 -11.48 -14.17 -1.44
CA ASN A 272 -10.33 -14.85 -0.82
C ASN A 272 -9.62 -15.81 -1.79
N MET A 273 -10.29 -16.23 -2.87
CA MET A 273 -9.73 -17.08 -3.93
C MET A 273 -9.13 -16.30 -5.09
N SER A 274 -9.31 -14.97 -5.12
CA SER A 274 -8.77 -14.10 -6.18
C SER A 274 -7.24 -14.11 -6.19
N ARG A 275 -6.61 -13.91 -7.34
CA ARG A 275 -5.18 -13.60 -7.39
C ARG A 275 -4.92 -12.27 -6.65
N ILE A 276 -3.81 -12.17 -5.90
CA ILE A 276 -3.43 -10.93 -5.20
C ILE A 276 -1.96 -10.64 -5.53
N PRO A 277 -1.65 -9.84 -6.55
CA PRO A 277 -0.27 -9.65 -7.01
C PRO A 277 0.50 -8.66 -6.12
N ASN A 278 0.62 -8.92 -4.82
CA ASN A 278 1.32 -8.05 -3.86
C ASN A 278 2.77 -7.77 -4.27
N LYS A 279 3.49 -8.74 -4.88
CA LYS A 279 4.85 -8.52 -5.41
C LYS A 279 4.89 -7.33 -6.38
N MET A 280 3.96 -7.28 -7.33
CA MET A 280 3.83 -6.18 -8.30
C MET A 280 3.50 -4.86 -7.61
N TYR A 281 2.54 -4.87 -6.67
CA TYR A 281 2.16 -3.67 -5.93
C TYR A 281 3.34 -3.11 -5.13
N ASN A 282 4.10 -3.97 -4.47
CA ASN A 282 5.25 -3.58 -3.66
C ASN A 282 6.42 -3.10 -4.53
N GLN A 283 6.63 -3.65 -5.73
CA GLN A 283 7.62 -3.12 -6.67
C GLN A 283 7.32 -1.67 -7.06
N LYS A 284 6.07 -1.35 -7.43
CA LYS A 284 5.67 0.04 -7.73
C LYS A 284 5.79 0.95 -6.50
N ARG A 285 5.37 0.47 -5.33
CA ARG A 285 5.56 1.17 -4.04
C ARG A 285 7.03 1.55 -3.82
N TRP A 286 7.96 0.63 -4.05
CA TRP A 286 9.38 0.87 -3.87
C TRP A 286 9.96 1.86 -4.89
N GLN A 287 9.49 1.82 -6.14
CA GLN A 287 9.86 2.80 -7.16
C GLN A 287 9.44 4.22 -6.74
N LEU A 288 8.22 4.38 -6.19
CA LEU A 288 7.74 5.65 -5.66
C LEU A 288 8.58 6.12 -4.47
N ILE A 289 8.92 5.24 -3.52
CA ILE A 289 9.80 5.59 -2.40
C ILE A 289 11.16 6.09 -2.91
N LYS A 290 11.79 5.40 -3.87
CA LYS A 290 13.05 5.85 -4.49
C LYS A 290 12.92 7.20 -5.17
N LEU A 291 11.82 7.45 -5.88
CA LEU A 291 11.52 8.72 -6.53
C LEU A 291 11.40 9.85 -5.52
N ILE A 292 10.64 9.65 -4.43
CA ILE A 292 10.45 10.63 -3.36
C ILE A 292 11.79 10.89 -2.65
N LYS A 293 12.59 9.86 -2.35
CA LYS A 293 13.93 10.02 -1.78
C LYS A 293 14.85 10.84 -2.69
N LYS A 294 14.80 10.62 -4.00
CA LYS A 294 15.56 11.43 -4.97
C LYS A 294 15.15 12.91 -4.91
N TYR A 295 13.85 13.19 -4.82
CA TYR A 295 13.34 14.56 -4.64
C TYR A 295 13.79 15.19 -3.32
N LEU A 296 13.72 14.44 -2.21
CA LEU A 296 14.12 14.89 -0.87
C LEU A 296 15.60 15.25 -0.74
N ARG A 297 16.48 14.74 -1.62
CA ARG A 297 17.89 15.18 -1.67
C ARG A 297 18.03 16.66 -2.02
N ILE A 298 17.09 17.20 -2.79
CA ILE A 298 17.06 18.61 -3.23
C ILE A 298 16.08 19.42 -2.35
N HIS A 299 15.07 18.76 -1.78
CA HIS A 299 14.05 19.37 -0.93
C HIS A 299 13.98 18.72 0.47
N PRO A 300 15.07 18.75 1.26
CA PRO A 300 15.18 17.96 2.50
C PRO A 300 14.22 18.40 3.61
N GLN A 301 13.59 19.56 3.49
CA GLN A 301 12.63 20.10 4.47
C GLN A 301 11.17 19.84 4.07
N ASP A 302 10.90 19.16 2.96
CA ASP A 302 9.54 18.82 2.56
C ASP A 302 8.99 17.69 3.46
N ILE A 303 8.30 18.09 4.52
CA ILE A 303 7.73 17.17 5.51
C ILE A 303 6.65 16.26 4.90
N TRP A 304 5.93 16.73 3.87
CA TRP A 304 4.89 15.92 3.24
C TRP A 304 5.50 14.83 2.36
N ALA A 305 6.56 15.15 1.60
CA ALA A 305 7.33 14.15 0.87
C ALA A 305 7.86 13.05 1.80
N LYS A 306 8.44 13.42 2.96
CA LYS A 306 8.89 12.44 3.97
C LYS A 306 7.72 11.58 4.46
N ARG A 307 6.59 12.20 4.81
CA ARG A 307 5.41 11.49 5.29
C ARG A 307 4.84 10.50 4.26
N GLN A 308 4.89 10.83 2.97
CA GLN A 308 4.46 9.91 1.92
C GLN A 308 5.29 8.61 1.90
N ILE A 309 6.59 8.65 2.22
CA ILE A 309 7.41 7.43 2.36
C ILE A 309 6.88 6.56 3.50
N ASP A 310 6.63 7.18 4.66
CA ASP A 310 6.08 6.45 5.83
C ASP A 310 4.75 5.80 5.50
N LEU A 311 3.84 6.54 4.85
CA LEU A 311 2.52 6.04 4.45
C LEU A 311 2.63 4.88 3.44
N LEU A 312 3.57 4.96 2.49
CA LEU A 312 3.83 3.87 1.54
C LEU A 312 4.35 2.62 2.23
N LEU A 313 5.27 2.76 3.21
CA LEU A 313 5.84 1.63 3.96
C LEU A 313 4.84 1.04 4.96
N SER A 314 3.98 1.85 5.56
CA SER A 314 3.00 1.40 6.56
C SER A 314 1.71 0.87 5.96
N LEU A 315 1.45 1.08 4.67
CA LEU A 315 0.27 0.55 3.99
C LEU A 315 0.40 -0.97 3.87
N PRO A 316 -0.41 -1.79 4.58
CA PRO A 316 -0.28 -3.23 4.54
C PRO A 316 -0.52 -3.79 3.14
N ASN A 317 -0.03 -5.01 2.91
CA ASN A 317 -0.40 -5.79 1.73
C ASN A 317 -1.93 -6.04 1.68
N ILE A 318 -2.43 -6.43 0.52
CA ILE A 318 -3.78 -6.99 0.47
C ILE A 318 -3.70 -8.42 1.01
N GLU A 319 -4.56 -8.76 1.95
CA GLU A 319 -4.52 -10.02 2.70
C GLU A 319 -5.73 -10.90 2.38
N ARG A 320 -5.59 -12.20 2.60
CA ARG A 320 -6.68 -13.19 2.54
C ARG A 320 -7.22 -13.45 3.95
N GLY A 321 -8.51 -13.74 4.09
CA GLY A 321 -9.09 -14.24 5.35
C GLY A 321 -10.28 -13.47 5.92
N GLY A 322 -10.83 -12.49 5.20
CA GLY A 322 -12.05 -11.79 5.61
C GLY A 322 -13.31 -12.62 5.36
N SER A 323 -14.37 -12.37 6.15
CA SER A 323 -15.69 -13.00 5.93
C SER A 323 -16.34 -12.60 4.60
N PHE A 324 -15.90 -11.49 4.02
CA PHE A 324 -16.45 -10.90 2.79
C PHE A 324 -15.42 -10.86 1.64
N GLY A 325 -14.38 -11.70 1.72
CA GLY A 325 -13.29 -11.75 0.75
C GLY A 325 -11.97 -11.22 1.31
N ASN A 326 -11.09 -10.79 0.42
CA ASN A 326 -9.78 -10.26 0.78
C ASN A 326 -9.87 -8.83 1.35
N SER A 327 -8.80 -8.34 1.96
CA SER A 327 -8.81 -7.04 2.65
C SER A 327 -9.02 -5.84 1.72
N ASN A 328 -8.98 -6.04 0.39
CA ASN A 328 -9.24 -4.97 -0.57
C ASN A 328 -10.64 -4.38 -0.45
N LEU A 329 -11.63 -5.15 0.01
CA LEU A 329 -12.99 -4.64 0.19
C LEU A 329 -13.03 -3.49 1.21
N ALA A 330 -12.27 -3.60 2.30
CA ALA A 330 -12.17 -2.54 3.30
C ALA A 330 -11.47 -1.30 2.72
N HIS A 331 -10.37 -1.51 1.99
CA HIS A 331 -9.66 -0.44 1.29
C HIS A 331 -10.54 0.26 0.24
N TRP A 332 -11.36 -0.50 -0.48
CA TRP A 332 -12.32 0.03 -1.46
C TRP A 332 -13.41 0.84 -0.76
N GLY A 333 -13.92 0.34 0.37
CA GLY A 333 -14.90 1.03 1.22
C GLY A 333 -14.43 2.42 1.66
N VAL A 334 -13.16 2.59 2.03
CA VAL A 334 -12.57 3.89 2.40
C VAL A 334 -12.70 4.95 1.29
N PHE A 335 -12.64 4.55 0.03
CA PHE A 335 -12.66 5.50 -1.10
C PHE A 335 -14.02 5.69 -1.73
N PHE A 336 -14.81 4.62 -1.81
CA PHE A 336 -15.97 4.56 -2.69
C PHE A 336 -17.29 4.42 -1.95
N VAL A 337 -17.24 4.33 -0.62
CA VAL A 337 -18.43 4.30 0.24
C VAL A 337 -18.30 5.41 1.27
N ASP A 338 -19.34 6.25 1.41
CA ASP A 338 -19.49 7.23 2.48
C ASP A 338 -19.71 6.52 3.85
N LEU A 339 -18.86 5.56 4.26
CA LEU A 339 -19.02 4.82 5.52
C LEU A 339 -18.87 5.75 6.74
N ASP A 340 -18.00 6.75 6.64
CA ASP A 340 -17.81 7.74 7.71
C ASP A 340 -19.07 8.57 7.97
N LYS A 341 -19.93 8.80 6.97
CA LYS A 341 -21.20 9.53 7.18
C LYS A 341 -22.28 8.65 7.81
N LYS A 342 -22.33 7.35 7.50
CA LYS A 342 -23.35 6.45 8.05
C LYS A 342 -23.07 6.04 9.49
N ALA A 343 -21.80 6.00 9.93
CA ALA A 343 -21.47 5.70 11.31
C ALA A 343 -21.92 6.81 12.29
N GLU A 344 -21.94 8.06 11.85
CA GLU A 344 -22.49 9.20 12.63
C GLU A 344 -24.03 9.22 12.64
N GLU A 345 -24.68 8.77 11.57
CA GLU A 345 -26.15 8.69 11.49
C GLU A 345 -26.77 7.54 12.31
N ILE A 346 -25.99 6.51 12.69
CA ILE A 346 -26.48 5.36 13.47
C ILE A 346 -26.32 5.57 14.99
N SER A 347 -25.67 6.65 15.44
CA SER A 347 -25.59 7.02 16.87
C SER A 347 -26.56 8.13 17.28
N PRO A 348 -27.89 7.91 17.15
CA PRO A 348 -28.79 8.53 18.10
C PRO A 348 -29.90 7.58 18.57
N SER A 349 -29.61 6.60 19.42
CA SER A 349 -30.63 6.01 20.32
C SER A 349 -30.10 5.09 21.43
N GLU A 350 -29.11 5.48 22.22
CA GLU A 350 -28.90 4.88 23.56
C GLU A 350 -28.53 5.96 24.58
N LYS A 351 -29.46 6.91 24.77
CA LYS A 351 -29.62 7.65 26.03
C LYS A 351 -31.11 7.72 26.35
N LYS A 352 -31.60 6.69 27.04
CA LYS A 352 -32.68 6.82 28.02
C LYS A 352 -32.36 5.93 29.19
#